data_AF-K0KFZ8-F1
#
_entry.id   AF-K0KFZ8-F1
#
_cell.length_a   1.000
_cell.length_b   1.000
_cell.length_c   1.000
_cell.angle_alpha   90.00
_cell.angle_beta   90.00
_cell.angle_gamma   90.00
#
_symmetry.space_group_name_H-M   'P 1'
#
loop_
_entity.id
_entity.type
_entity.pdbx_description
1 polymer ?
#
loop_
_entity_poly.entity_id
_entity_poly.type
_entity_poly.pdbx_seq_one_letter_code
_entity_poly.pdbx_strand_id
1 'polypeptide(L)'
;MPDEQHQFVQDRLDALHEIDAKLVSVLNHSSSALFNLTQLKKNASNKNELAKVKEDYQKDIKEFYSDLEFASINLKKEIKHLDDRIGKTDDNGITILPININKKATWAGEEKLKQQLNHIDENLK
;
A
#
# COMPACT_ATOMS: atom_id res chain seq x y z
N MET A 1 -15.91 -14.72 -16.39
CA MET A 1 -14.87 -13.80 -16.87
C MET A 1 -13.83 -13.65 -15.77
N PRO A 2 -12.68 -14.32 -15.86
CA PRO A 2 -11.62 -14.27 -14.84
C PRO A 2 -10.81 -12.96 -14.82
N ASP A 3 -10.89 -12.14 -15.87
CA ASP A 3 -10.06 -10.94 -16.03
C ASP A 3 -10.44 -9.77 -15.10
N GLU A 4 -11.73 -9.60 -14.78
CA GLU A 4 -12.21 -8.50 -13.92
C GLU A 4 -11.73 -8.63 -12.47
N GLN A 5 -11.59 -9.87 -11.99
CA GLN A 5 -11.13 -10.15 -10.63
C GLN A 5 -9.63 -9.83 -10.47
N HIS A 6 -8.83 -10.14 -11.49
CA HIS A 6 -7.40 -9.82 -11.48
C HIS A 6 -7.18 -8.30 -11.48
N GLN A 7 -7.96 -7.57 -12.28
CA GLN A 7 -7.91 -6.12 -12.33
C GLN A 7 -8.26 -5.48 -10.98
N PHE A 8 -9.34 -5.91 -10.32
CA PHE A 8 -9.70 -5.37 -9.00
C PHE A 8 -8.59 -5.52 -7.97
N VAL A 9 -7.97 -6.71 -7.89
CA VAL A 9 -6.86 -6.94 -6.93
C VAL A 9 -5.66 -6.06 -7.27
N GLN A 10 -5.33 -5.93 -8.55
CA GLN A 10 -4.22 -5.07 -8.99
C GLN A 10 -4.48 -3.60 -8.62
N ASP A 11 -5.68 -3.09 -8.88
CA ASP A 11 -6.06 -1.71 -8.55
C ASP A 11 -5.98 -1.42 -7.03
N ARG A 12 -6.17 -2.44 -6.18
CA ARG A 12 -6.01 -2.31 -4.72
C ARG A 12 -4.54 -2.35 -4.32
N LEU A 13 -3.72 -3.20 -4.94
CA LEU A 13 -2.28 -3.24 -4.69
C LEU A 13 -1.60 -1.94 -5.13
N ASP A 14 -2.00 -1.38 -6.27
CA ASP A 14 -1.49 -0.11 -6.78
C ASP A 14 -1.88 1.06 -5.84
N ALA A 15 -3.11 1.07 -5.33
CA ALA A 15 -3.55 2.05 -4.33
C ALA A 15 -2.76 1.93 -3.01
N LEU A 16 -2.46 0.69 -2.57
CA LEU A 16 -1.63 0.45 -1.39
C LEU A 16 -0.19 0.95 -1.60
N HIS A 17 0.37 0.74 -2.79
CA HIS A 17 1.68 1.25 -3.16
C HIS A 17 1.73 2.79 -3.17
N GLU A 18 0.68 3.45 -3.64
CA GLU A 18 0.57 4.91 -3.59
C GLU A 18 0.56 5.43 -2.14
N ILE A 19 -0.17 4.75 -1.24
CA ILE A 19 -0.17 5.07 0.19
C ILE A 19 1.24 4.93 0.79
N ASP A 20 1.95 3.85 0.48
CA ASP A 20 3.33 3.63 0.95
C ASP A 20 4.28 4.72 0.44
N ALA A 21 4.18 5.10 -0.84
CA ALA A 21 4.96 6.20 -1.41
C ALA A 21 4.69 7.54 -0.70
N LYS A 22 3.44 7.78 -0.29
CA LYS A 22 3.06 8.95 0.50
C LYS A 22 3.61 8.90 1.92
N LEU A 23 3.64 7.74 2.58
CA LEU A 23 4.29 7.58 3.88
C LEU A 23 5.80 7.84 3.82
N VAL A 24 6.48 7.42 2.74
CA VAL A 24 7.89 7.78 2.50
C VAL A 24 8.04 9.30 2.32
N SER A 25 7.10 9.94 1.61
CA SER A 25 7.09 11.40 1.43
C SER A 25 6.93 12.13 2.76
N VAL A 26 6.06 11.66 3.66
CA VAL A 26 5.92 12.17 5.04
C VAL A 26 7.26 12.12 5.78
N LEU A 27 8.01 11.02 5.68
CA LEU A 27 9.34 10.90 6.30
C LEU A 27 10.34 11.91 5.71
N ASN A 28 10.31 12.10 4.38
CA ASN A 28 11.16 13.08 3.71
C ASN A 28 10.86 14.51 4.15
N HIS A 29 9.58 14.91 4.17
CA HIS A 29 9.16 16.24 4.63
C HIS A 29 9.53 16.48 6.09
N SER A 30 9.39 15.47 6.96
CA SER A 30 9.83 15.55 8.35
C SER A 30 11.35 15.76 8.48
N SER A 31 12.14 15.03 7.67
CA SER A 31 13.59 15.17 7.65
C SER A 31 14.02 16.58 7.21
N SER A 32 13.43 17.08 6.11
CA SER A 32 13.66 18.44 5.60
C SER A 32 13.25 19.51 6.60
N ALA A 33 12.09 19.36 7.26
CA ALA A 33 11.62 20.28 8.29
C ALA A 33 12.60 20.34 9.49
N LEU A 34 13.11 19.19 9.95
CA LEU A 34 14.11 19.15 11.04
C LEU A 34 15.44 19.79 10.64
N PHE A 35 15.87 19.57 9.39
CA PHE A 35 17.05 20.22 8.84
C PHE A 35 16.86 21.74 8.81
N ASN A 36 15.75 22.21 8.24
CA ASN A 36 15.41 23.63 8.14
C ASN A 36 15.28 24.28 9.53
N LEU A 37 14.69 23.60 10.52
CA LEU A 37 14.66 24.07 11.90
C LEU A 37 16.06 24.27 12.49
N THR A 38 17.00 23.37 12.17
CA THR A 38 18.40 23.49 12.60
C THR A 38 19.09 24.67 11.90
N GLN A 39 18.80 24.89 10.62
CA GLN A 39 19.31 26.03 9.85
C GLN A 39 18.76 27.38 10.36
N LEU A 40 17.48 27.44 10.77
CA LEU A 40 16.91 28.63 11.39
C LEU A 40 17.68 29.04 12.66
N LYS A 41 18.10 28.07 13.47
CA LYS A 41 18.90 28.33 14.67
C LYS A 41 20.32 28.85 14.34
N LYS A 42 20.91 28.38 13.24
CA LYS A 42 22.27 28.76 12.82
C LYS A 42 22.35 30.10 12.10
N ASN A 43 21.36 30.43 11.26
CA ASN A 43 21.37 31.60 10.39
C ASN A 43 20.62 32.81 10.98
N ALA A 44 20.47 32.88 12.31
CA ALA A 44 19.73 33.94 13.00
C ALA A 44 20.22 35.37 12.69
N SER A 45 21.46 35.52 12.24
CA SER A 45 22.10 36.80 11.92
C SER A 45 21.87 37.29 10.47
N ASN A 46 21.48 36.41 9.54
CA ASN A 46 21.28 36.77 8.12
C ASN A 46 19.79 36.77 7.76
N LYS A 47 19.19 37.98 7.66
CA LYS A 47 17.75 38.16 7.44
C LYS A 47 17.20 37.54 6.15
N ASN A 48 17.98 37.55 5.06
CA ASN A 48 17.51 37.03 3.77
C ASN A 48 17.50 35.50 3.75
N GLU A 49 18.54 34.87 4.28
CA GLU A 49 18.61 33.40 4.41
C GLU A 49 17.58 32.90 5.43
N LEU A 50 17.37 33.63 6.53
CA LEU A 50 16.37 33.30 7.53
C LEU A 50 14.94 33.30 6.96
N ALA A 51 14.60 34.28 6.11
CA ALA A 51 13.29 34.35 5.49
C ALA A 51 13.03 33.14 4.57
N LYS A 52 14.02 32.78 3.75
CA LYS A 52 13.93 31.62 2.84
C LYS A 52 13.79 30.30 3.58
N VAL A 53 14.65 30.05 4.58
CA VAL A 53 14.59 28.81 5.38
C VAL A 53 13.26 28.71 6.14
N LYS A 54 12.68 29.84 6.55
CA LYS A 54 11.37 29.86 7.22
C LYS A 54 10.24 29.48 6.26
N GLU A 55 10.29 29.99 5.02
CA GLU A 55 9.35 29.62 3.96
C GLU A 55 9.45 28.12 3.63
N ASP A 56 10.66 27.61 3.42
CA ASP A 56 10.92 26.20 3.15
C ASP A 56 10.42 25.31 4.30
N TYR A 57 10.69 25.69 5.56
CA TYR A 57 10.17 25.00 6.74
C TYR A 57 8.63 24.97 6.79
N GLN A 58 7.99 26.11 6.52
CA GLN A 58 6.52 26.19 6.51
C GLN A 58 5.92 25.32 5.42
N LYS A 59 6.57 25.26 4.25
CA LYS A 59 6.18 24.39 3.15
C LYS A 59 6.31 22.92 3.54
N ASP A 60 7.47 22.51 4.08
CA ASP A 60 7.71 21.12 4.49
C ASP A 60 6.68 20.64 5.52
N ILE A 61 6.34 21.47 6.51
CA ILE A 61 5.33 21.13 7.52
C ILE A 61 3.93 21.00 6.89
N LYS A 62 3.58 21.89 5.95
CA LYS A 62 2.30 21.80 5.26
C LYS A 62 2.18 20.53 4.43
N GLU A 63 3.23 20.19 3.68
CA GLU A 63 3.30 18.97 2.87
C GLU A 63 3.31 17.71 3.74
N PHE A 64 4.02 17.73 4.87
CA PHE A 64 3.98 16.66 5.87
C PHE A 64 2.56 16.34 6.34
N TYR A 65 1.79 17.35 6.77
CA TYR A 65 0.43 17.14 7.25
C TYR A 65 -0.51 16.72 6.11
N SER A 66 -0.34 17.29 4.91
CA SER A 66 -1.14 16.93 3.74
C SER A 66 -0.95 15.48 3.32
N ASP A 67 0.29 15.01 3.25
CA ASP A 67 0.59 13.63 2.86
C ASP A 67 0.21 12.64 3.97
N LEU A 68 0.34 13.03 5.25
CA LEU A 68 -0.10 12.20 6.37
C LEU A 68 -1.61 12.04 6.41
N GLU A 69 -2.36 13.11 6.15
CA GLU A 69 -3.81 13.08 6.03
C GLU A 69 -4.24 12.17 4.88
N PHE A 70 -3.64 12.33 3.70
CA PHE A 70 -3.89 11.48 2.55
C PHE A 70 -3.63 10.00 2.86
N ALA A 71 -2.46 9.67 3.41
CA ALA A 71 -2.09 8.30 3.72
C ALA A 71 -3.05 7.68 4.76
N SER A 72 -3.37 8.43 5.82
CA SER A 72 -4.25 7.96 6.90
C SER A 72 -5.69 7.70 6.42
N ILE A 73 -6.24 8.61 5.61
CA ILE A 73 -7.59 8.48 5.07
C ILE A 73 -7.66 7.31 4.09
N ASN A 74 -6.72 7.22 3.15
CA ASN A 74 -6.77 6.18 2.13
C ASN A 74 -6.44 4.81 2.69
N LEU A 75 -5.51 4.68 3.65
CA LEU A 75 -5.28 3.42 4.35
C LEU A 75 -6.54 2.94 5.08
N LYS A 76 -7.28 3.85 5.72
CA LYS A 76 -8.57 3.51 6.35
C LYS A 76 -9.60 3.04 5.32
N LYS A 77 -9.64 3.65 4.13
CA LYS A 77 -10.51 3.18 3.04
C LYS A 77 -10.09 1.80 2.56
N GLU A 78 -8.80 1.53 2.39
CA GLU A 78 -8.31 0.21 1.97
C GLU A 78 -8.63 -0.87 3.01
N ILE A 79 -8.47 -0.59 4.31
CA ILE A 79 -8.91 -1.50 5.38
C ILE A 79 -10.42 -1.77 5.25
N LYS A 80 -11.23 -0.75 5.01
CA LYS A 80 -12.67 -0.92 4.80
C LYS A 80 -12.97 -1.76 3.55
N HIS A 81 -12.27 -1.54 2.44
CA HIS A 81 -12.40 -2.34 1.23
C HIS A 81 -12.00 -3.80 1.47
N LEU A 82 -10.98 -4.03 2.30
CA LEU A 82 -10.58 -5.36 2.74
C LEU A 82 -11.69 -6.03 3.55
N ASP A 83 -12.17 -5.37 4.61
CA ASP A 83 -13.24 -5.87 5.49
C ASP A 83 -14.53 -6.13 4.72
N ASP A 84 -14.90 -5.24 3.80
CA ASP A 84 -16.10 -5.38 2.97
C ASP A 84 -16.03 -6.56 2.00
N ARG A 85 -14.83 -7.07 1.69
CA ARG A 85 -14.60 -8.19 0.74
C ARG A 85 -14.19 -9.49 1.43
N ILE A 86 -13.77 -9.45 2.70
CA ILE A 86 -13.53 -10.66 3.51
C ILE A 86 -14.87 -11.39 3.73
N GLY A 87 -14.94 -12.64 3.27
CA GLY A 87 -16.11 -13.49 3.45
C GLY A 87 -17.31 -13.17 2.56
N LYS A 88 -17.23 -12.16 1.67
CA LYS A 88 -18.23 -11.97 0.62
C LYS A 88 -17.81 -12.73 -0.63
N THR A 89 -18.63 -13.72 -0.96
CA THR A 89 -18.56 -14.50 -2.18
C THR A 89 -19.18 -13.68 -3.31
N ASP A 90 -18.46 -13.48 -4.42
CA ASP A 90 -19.06 -12.92 -5.64
C ASP A 90 -20.18 -13.83 -6.18
N ASP A 91 -21.03 -13.35 -7.08
CA ASP A 91 -22.13 -14.12 -7.71
C ASP A 91 -21.64 -15.42 -8.40
N ASN A 92 -20.33 -15.53 -8.63
CA ASN A 92 -19.62 -16.70 -9.16
C ASN A 92 -19.02 -17.65 -8.11
N GLY A 93 -19.27 -17.48 -6.80
CA GLY A 93 -18.83 -18.43 -5.78
C GLY A 93 -17.40 -18.25 -5.23
N ILE A 94 -16.69 -17.17 -5.61
CA ILE A 94 -15.27 -16.98 -5.26
C ILE A 94 -15.09 -15.92 -4.16
N THR A 95 -14.54 -16.33 -3.02
CA THR A 95 -14.11 -15.44 -1.93
C THR A 95 -12.83 -14.72 -2.35
N ILE A 96 -12.88 -13.39 -2.50
CA ILE A 96 -11.77 -12.57 -3.05
C ILE A 96 -10.52 -12.62 -2.17
N LEU A 97 -10.70 -12.69 -0.85
CA LEU A 97 -9.60 -12.86 0.10
C LEU A 97 -9.89 -14.04 1.02
N PRO A 98 -9.02 -15.06 1.05
CA PRO A 98 -9.20 -16.20 1.94
C PRO A 98 -9.25 -15.73 3.40
N ILE A 99 -10.27 -16.15 4.16
CA ILE A 99 -10.45 -15.76 5.57
C ILE A 99 -9.23 -16.19 6.38
N ASN A 100 -8.46 -15.22 6.88
CA ASN A 100 -7.33 -15.35 7.80
C ASN A 100 -6.57 -16.68 7.67
N ILE A 101 -6.03 -16.93 6.47
CA ILE A 101 -5.32 -18.18 6.18
C ILE A 101 -3.84 -17.97 6.44
N ASN A 102 -3.38 -18.52 7.57
CA ASN A 102 -1.99 -18.88 7.77
C ASN A 102 -1.46 -19.52 6.47
N LYS A 103 -0.53 -18.86 5.77
CA LYS A 103 -0.11 -19.13 4.37
C LYS A 103 0.07 -20.65 4.16
N LYS A 104 -0.93 -21.34 3.60
CA LYS A 104 -0.82 -22.78 3.29
C LYS A 104 -0.08 -22.94 1.97
N ALA A 105 0.72 -24.00 1.88
CA ALA A 105 1.43 -24.39 0.66
C ALA A 105 0.42 -24.85 -0.42
N THR A 106 -0.10 -23.90 -1.20
CA THR A 106 -1.01 -24.16 -2.33
C THR A 106 -0.36 -25.05 -3.40
N TRP A 107 0.96 -24.93 -3.57
CA TRP A 107 1.75 -25.75 -4.51
C TRP A 107 1.60 -27.25 -4.28
N ALA A 108 1.51 -27.69 -3.03
CA ALA A 108 1.41 -29.12 -2.69
C ALA A 108 0.07 -29.73 -3.11
N GLY A 109 -1.01 -28.93 -3.13
CA GLY A 109 -2.33 -29.35 -3.61
C GLY A 109 -2.37 -29.48 -5.13
N GLU A 110 -1.79 -28.50 -5.83
CA GLU A 110 -1.73 -28.46 -7.29
C GLU A 110 -0.87 -29.60 -7.86
N GLU A 111 0.25 -29.91 -7.21
CA GLU A 111 1.12 -31.01 -7.62
C GLU A 111 0.48 -32.39 -7.40
N LYS A 112 -0.26 -32.57 -6.30
CA LYS A 112 -1.01 -33.80 -6.04
C LYS A 112 -2.17 -33.97 -7.03
N LEU A 113 -2.86 -32.89 -7.41
CA LEU A 113 -3.91 -32.91 -8.42
C LEU A 113 -3.35 -33.27 -9.79
N LYS A 114 -2.20 -32.69 -10.16
CA LYS A 114 -1.51 -32.99 -11.42
C LYS A 114 -1.07 -34.46 -11.50
N GLN A 115 -0.58 -35.02 -10.39
CA GLN A 115 -0.28 -36.45 -10.30
C GLN A 115 -1.52 -37.33 -10.49
N GLN A 116 -2.66 -36.95 -9.89
CA GLN A 116 -3.91 -37.70 -10.05
C GLN A 116 -4.44 -37.64 -11.49
N LEU A 117 -4.36 -36.48 -12.15
CA LEU A 117 -4.74 -36.33 -13.55
C LEU A 117 -3.85 -37.16 -14.47
N ASN A 118 -2.54 -37.12 -14.27
CA ASN A 118 -1.60 -37.94 -15.04
C ASN A 118 -1.87 -39.44 -14.85
N HIS A 119 -2.19 -39.87 -13.64
CA HIS A 119 -2.52 -41.26 -13.36
C HIS A 119 -3.83 -41.69 -14.05
N ILE A 120 -4.81 -40.80 -14.15
CA ILE A 120 -6.06 -41.06 -14.88
C ILE A 120 -5.79 -41.15 -16.38
N ASP A 121 -5.00 -40.24 -16.94
CA ASP A 121 -4.63 -40.23 -18.36
C ASP A 121 -3.78 -41.45 -18.77
N GLU A 122 -2.94 -41.96 -17.88
CA GLU A 122 -2.17 -43.19 -18.11
C GLU A 122 -3.05 -44.45 -18.13
N ASN A 123 -4.15 -44.47 -17.35
CA ASN A 123 -5.09 -45.59 -17.30
C ASN A 123 -6.21 -45.51 -18.36
N LEU A 124 -6.34 -44.37 -19.06
CA LEU A 124 -7.29 -44.16 -20.15
C LEU A 124 -6.67 -44.38 -21.55
N LYS A 125 -5.37 -44.68 -21.62
CA LYS A 125 -4.68 -45.18 -22.83
C LYS A 125 -4.70 -46.69 -22.88
#